data_AF-A0A101X825-F1
#
_entry.id   AF-A0A101X825-F1
#
_cell.length_a   1.000
_cell.length_b   1.000
_cell.length_c   1.000
_cell.angle_alpha   90.00
_cell.angle_beta   90.00
_cell.angle_gamma   90.00
#
_symmetry.space_group_name_H-M   'P 1'
#
loop_
_entity.id
_entity.type
_entity.pdbx_description
1 polymer ?
#
loop_
_entity_poly.entity_id
_entity_poly.type
_entity_poly.pdbx_seq_one_letter_code
_entity_poly.pdbx_strand_id
1 'polypeptide(L)'
;MVAKSTLMKWHYITGLILVVVLGIHLAFRWPSYEASIQWSGPHGVYEQLLNIGYMAAIFILLYAATYHAMNGLRTLLLELHQGRYWNTAVDVVIIALGIFIVIVGTVALVGALQVI
;
A
#
# COMPACT_ATOMS: atom_id res chain seq x y z
N MET A 1 -7.09 -2.48 22.97
CA MET A 1 -7.72 -2.19 21.67
C MET A 1 -7.50 -0.72 21.35
N VAL A 2 -7.05 -0.40 20.13
CA VAL A 2 -6.87 1.00 19.69
C VAL A 2 -8.25 1.65 19.52
N ALA A 3 -8.39 2.91 19.91
CA ALA A 3 -9.66 3.61 19.77
C ALA A 3 -10.06 3.74 18.29
N LYS A 4 -11.37 3.58 17.98
CA LYS A 4 -11.89 3.74 16.61
C LYS A 4 -11.54 5.11 16.02
N SER A 5 -11.55 6.17 16.84
CA SER A 5 -11.15 7.52 16.45
C SER A 5 -9.69 7.59 15.99
N THR A 6 -8.79 6.85 16.66
CA THR A 6 -7.38 6.75 16.26
C THR A 6 -7.23 6.04 14.93
N LEU A 7 -7.97 4.94 14.70
CA LEU A 7 -7.92 4.21 13.43
C LEU A 7 -8.40 5.09 12.26
N MET A 8 -9.51 5.82 12.45
CA MET A 8 -10.02 6.73 11.43
C MET A 8 -9.09 7.93 11.20
N LYS A 9 -8.44 8.47 12.24
CA LYS A 9 -7.44 9.53 12.09
C LYS A 9 -6.30 9.08 11.16
N TRP A 10 -5.78 7.88 11.37
CA TRP A 10 -4.74 7.32 10.50
C TRP A 10 -5.26 7.02 9.10
N HIS A 11 -6.52 6.60 8.94
CA HIS A 11 -7.12 6.38 7.63
C HIS A 11 -7.16 7.67 6.79
N TYR A 12 -7.51 8.81 7.41
CA TYR A 12 -7.46 10.11 6.74
C TYR A 12 -6.03 10.57 6.43
N ILE A 13 -5.10 10.41 7.37
CA ILE A 13 -3.68 10.77 7.16
C ILE A 13 -3.10 9.96 5.99
N THR A 14 -3.31 8.65 6.00
CA THR A 14 -2.83 7.76 4.92
C THR A 14 -3.54 8.04 3.61
N GLY A 15 -4.83 8.38 3.62
CA GLY A 15 -5.54 8.85 2.42
C GLY A 15 -4.91 10.10 1.80
N LEU A 16 -4.54 11.08 2.63
CA LEU A 16 -3.84 12.28 2.15
C LEU A 16 -2.44 11.98 1.60
N ILE A 17 -1.67 11.13 2.29
CA ILE A 17 -0.37 10.66 1.81
C ILE A 17 -0.53 9.99 0.43
N LEU A 18 -1.54 9.15 0.28
CA LEU A 18 -1.81 8.43 -0.96
C LEU A 18 -2.09 9.35 -2.14
N VAL A 19 -2.79 10.47 -1.97
CA VAL A 19 -3.01 11.45 -3.06
C VAL A 19 -1.68 11.85 -3.69
N VAL A 20 -0.63 12.04 -2.89
CA VAL A 20 0.70 12.43 -3.36
C VAL A 20 1.46 11.24 -3.93
N VAL A 21 1.68 10.19 -3.13
CA VAL A 21 2.57 9.09 -3.53
C VAL A 21 1.99 8.20 -4.63
N LEU A 22 0.66 8.06 -4.70
CA LEU A 22 0.00 7.40 -5.83
C LEU A 22 0.14 8.24 -7.10
N GLY A 23 0.03 9.56 -7.00
CA GLY A 23 0.27 10.46 -8.13
C GLY A 23 1.70 10.31 -8.69
N ILE A 24 2.70 10.27 -7.81
CA ILE A 24 4.09 9.97 -8.18
C ILE A 24 4.19 8.59 -8.84
N HIS A 25 3.56 7.57 -8.25
CA HIS A 25 3.57 6.22 -8.81
C HIS A 25 3.03 6.17 -10.24
N LEU A 26 1.88 6.81 -10.48
CA LEU A 26 1.23 6.88 -11.78
C LEU A 26 2.04 7.71 -12.79
N ALA A 27 2.73 8.77 -12.35
CA ALA A 27 3.61 9.55 -13.22
C ALA A 27 4.77 8.71 -13.78
N PHE A 28 5.29 7.77 -13.01
CA PHE A 28 6.32 6.82 -13.45
C PHE A 28 5.79 5.72 -14.39
N ARG A 29 4.50 5.71 -14.70
CA ARG A 29 3.91 4.87 -15.75
C ARG A 29 3.89 5.57 -17.12
N TRP A 30 4.19 6.87 -17.15
CA TRP A 30 4.31 7.67 -18.37
C TRP A 30 5.76 7.66 -18.88
N PRO A 31 6.02 7.77 -20.21
CA PRO A 31 5.07 7.93 -21.31
C PRO A 31 4.49 6.63 -21.86
N SER A 32 5.13 5.49 -21.59
CA SER A 32 4.68 4.19 -22.05
C SER A 32 4.45 3.28 -20.86
N TYR A 33 3.18 2.92 -20.66
CA TYR A 33 2.80 1.96 -19.62
C TYR A 33 3.50 0.62 -19.86
N GLU A 34 3.53 0.15 -21.10
CA GLU A 34 4.15 -1.13 -21.48
C GLU A 34 5.65 -1.14 -21.16
N ALA A 35 6.39 -0.07 -21.46
CA ALA A 35 7.80 0.03 -21.08
C ALA A 35 7.98 0.10 -19.57
N SER A 36 7.11 0.85 -18.87
CA SER A 36 7.21 1.11 -17.43
C SER A 36 7.04 -0.11 -16.53
N ILE A 37 6.47 -1.20 -17.05
CA ILE A 37 6.26 -2.46 -16.33
C ILE A 37 7.29 -3.53 -16.68
N GLN A 38 8.12 -3.31 -17.70
CA GLN A 38 9.24 -4.21 -17.99
C GLN A 38 10.29 -4.10 -16.89
N TRP A 39 10.95 -5.21 -16.55
CA TRP A 39 12.03 -5.18 -15.57
C TRP A 39 13.20 -4.32 -16.05
N SER A 40 13.65 -4.55 -17.27
CA SER A 40 14.80 -3.89 -17.89
C SER A 40 14.40 -3.02 -19.08
N GLY A 41 15.28 -2.09 -19.45
CA GLY A 41 15.12 -1.19 -20.59
C GLY A 41 14.82 0.25 -20.18
N PRO A 42 14.79 1.18 -21.14
CA PRO A 42 14.51 2.59 -20.86
C PRO A 42 13.13 2.75 -20.21
N HIS A 43 13.10 3.47 -19.10
CA HIS A 43 11.93 3.66 -18.24
C HIS A 43 11.41 2.37 -17.60
N GLY A 44 12.16 1.26 -17.60
CA GLY A 44 11.77 0.02 -16.93
C GLY A 44 11.84 0.11 -15.39
N VAL A 45 11.28 -0.88 -14.70
CA VAL A 45 11.19 -0.93 -13.22
C VAL A 45 12.57 -0.76 -12.58
N TYR A 46 13.60 -1.43 -13.11
CA TYR A 46 14.96 -1.31 -12.60
C TYR A 46 15.47 0.14 -12.61
N GLU A 47 15.34 0.82 -13.75
CA GLU A 47 15.77 2.22 -13.89
C GLU A 47 14.96 3.16 -12.98
N GLN A 48 13.66 2.92 -12.86
CA GLN A 48 12.81 3.71 -11.97
C GLN A 48 13.21 3.56 -10.50
N LEU A 49 13.59 2.35 -10.06
CA LEU A 49 13.99 2.09 -8.67
C LEU A 49 15.37 2.70 -8.32
N LEU A 50 16.22 3.01 -9.30
CA LEU A 50 17.44 3.80 -9.08
C LEU A 50 17.14 5.23 -8.61
N ASN A 51 15.94 5.74 -8.91
CA ASN A 51 15.51 7.04 -8.41
C ASN A 51 15.12 6.93 -6.92
N ILE A 52 15.96 7.50 -6.04
CA ILE A 52 15.75 7.46 -4.58
C ILE A 52 14.39 8.04 -4.18
N GLY A 53 13.92 9.10 -4.85
CA GLY A 53 12.61 9.69 -4.60
C GLY A 53 11.46 8.74 -4.94
N TYR A 54 11.57 8.04 -6.07
CA TYR A 54 10.59 7.03 -6.46
C TYR A 54 10.60 5.82 -5.52
N MET A 55 11.78 5.33 -5.17
CA MET A 55 11.96 4.25 -4.21
C MET A 55 11.29 4.60 -2.87
N ALA A 56 11.54 5.80 -2.34
CA ALA A 56 10.88 6.28 -1.12
C ALA A 56 9.35 6.35 -1.29
N ALA A 57 8.87 6.87 -2.42
CA ALA A 57 7.44 6.94 -2.72
C ALA A 57 6.79 5.54 -2.75
N ILE A 58 7.44 4.52 -3.31
CA ILE A 58 6.94 3.14 -3.37
C ILE A 58 6.90 2.49 -1.98
N PHE A 59 7.91 2.70 -1.14
CA PHE A 59 7.84 2.22 0.25
C PHE A 59 6.70 2.90 1.02
N ILE A 60 6.57 4.22 0.91
CA ILE A 60 5.46 4.95 1.55
C ILE A 60 4.11 4.45 1.01
N LEU A 61 4.01 4.24 -0.30
CA LEU A 61 2.82 3.71 -0.96
C LEU A 61 2.45 2.34 -0.41
N LEU A 62 3.41 1.42 -0.23
CA LEU A 62 3.15 0.10 0.36
C LEU A 62 2.47 0.21 1.72
N TYR A 63 3.05 0.96 2.66
CA TYR A 63 2.51 1.05 4.02
C TYR A 63 1.23 1.88 4.10
N ALA A 64 1.19 3.03 3.43
CA ALA A 64 0.03 3.92 3.44
C ALA A 64 -1.17 3.27 2.73
N ALA A 65 -0.98 2.64 1.57
CA ALA A 65 -2.04 1.95 0.84
C ALA A 65 -2.56 0.76 1.64
N THR A 66 -1.66 -0.04 2.22
CA THR A 66 -2.08 -1.19 3.03
C THR A 66 -2.92 -0.74 4.21
N TYR A 67 -2.45 0.24 5.00
CA TYR A 67 -3.23 0.73 6.13
C TYR A 67 -4.59 1.31 5.69
N HIS A 68 -4.57 2.20 4.70
CA HIS A 68 -5.77 2.89 4.24
C HIS A 68 -6.82 1.89 3.71
N ALA A 69 -6.38 0.95 2.85
CA ALA A 69 -7.24 -0.07 2.28
C ALA A 69 -7.77 -1.05 3.34
N MET A 70 -6.91 -1.51 4.26
CA MET A 70 -7.32 -2.44 5.31
C MET A 70 -8.34 -1.81 6.25
N ASN A 71 -8.11 -0.57 6.71
CA ASN A 71 -9.10 0.10 7.56
C ASN A 71 -10.38 0.47 6.79
N GLY A 72 -10.28 0.87 5.52
CA GLY A 72 -11.44 1.12 4.67
C GLY A 72 -12.31 -0.13 4.48
N LEU A 73 -11.69 -1.23 4.09
CA LEU A 73 -12.37 -2.52 3.92
C LEU A 73 -12.99 -3.02 5.23
N ARG A 74 -12.28 -2.90 6.35
CA ARG A 74 -12.81 -3.20 7.67
C ARG A 74 -14.09 -2.41 7.94
N THR A 75 -14.08 -1.10 7.72
CA THR A 75 -15.24 -0.24 7.93
C THR A 75 -16.42 -0.70 7.07
N LEU A 76 -16.20 -0.93 5.77
CA LEU A 76 -17.24 -1.43 4.87
C LEU A 76 -17.84 -2.77 5.34
N LEU A 77 -17.01 -3.73 5.73
CA LEU A 77 -17.48 -5.05 6.19
C LEU A 77 -18.27 -4.98 7.51
N LEU A 78 -17.90 -4.08 8.42
CA LEU A 78 -18.61 -3.87 9.68
C LEU A 78 -19.91 -3.05 9.52
N GLU A 79 -20.04 -2.29 8.42
CA GLU A 79 -21.29 -1.63 8.04
C GLU A 79 -22.25 -2.59 7.36
N LEU A 80 -21.75 -3.55 6.57
CA LEU A 80 -22.56 -4.58 5.90
C LEU A 80 -23.22 -5.55 6.88
N HIS A 81 -22.52 -5.94 7.95
CA HIS A 81 -23.07 -6.79 8.99
C HIS A 81 -22.47 -6.45 10.35
N GLN A 82 -23.27 -6.62 11.41
CA GLN A 82 -22.90 -6.31 12.77
C GLN A 82 -23.18 -7.50 13.67
N GLY A 83 -22.18 -7.93 14.43
CA GLY A 83 -22.32 -9.01 15.40
C GLY A 83 -21.00 -9.30 16.11
N ARG A 84 -21.05 -9.80 17.34
CA ARG A 84 -19.82 -10.02 18.13
C ARG A 84 -18.80 -10.89 17.38
N TYR A 85 -19.23 -12.04 16.87
CA TYR A 85 -18.35 -12.96 16.15
C TYR A 85 -17.91 -12.40 14.79
N TRP A 86 -18.81 -11.75 14.06
CA TRP A 86 -18.49 -11.09 12.79
C TRP A 86 -17.43 -10.01 12.97
N ASN A 87 -17.62 -9.13 13.94
CA ASN A 87 -16.70 -8.02 14.20
C ASN A 87 -15.30 -8.53 14.51
N THR A 88 -15.19 -9.57 15.36
CA THR A 88 -13.91 -10.20 15.66
C THR A 88 -13.31 -10.88 14.43
N ALA A 89 -14.10 -11.60 13.63
CA ALA A 89 -13.62 -12.25 12.42
C ALA A 89 -13.07 -11.24 11.40
N VAL A 90 -13.80 -10.15 11.15
CA VAL A 90 -13.37 -9.06 10.28
C VAL A 90 -12.06 -8.44 10.79
N ASP A 91 -11.97 -8.14 12.08
CA ASP A 91 -10.74 -7.58 12.67
C ASP A 91 -9.54 -8.50 12.46
N VAL A 92 -9.68 -9.80 12.76
CA VAL A 92 -8.60 -10.79 12.61
C VAL A 92 -8.18 -10.93 11.15
N VAL A 93 -9.13 -11.09 10.23
CA VAL A 93 -8.86 -11.28 8.79
C VAL A 93 -8.15 -10.06 8.22
N ILE A 94 -8.63 -8.85 8.53
CA ILE A 94 -8.03 -7.61 8.01
C ILE A 94 -6.62 -7.40 8.56
N ILE A 95 -6.38 -7.69 9.84
CA ILE A 95 -5.04 -7.62 10.43
C ILE A 95 -4.10 -8.63 9.77
N ALA A 96 -4.53 -9.88 9.63
CA ALA A 96 -3.73 -10.93 9.01
C ALA A 96 -3.38 -10.60 7.55
N LEU A 97 -4.36 -10.12 6.77
CA LEU A 97 -4.17 -9.70 5.39
C LEU A 97 -3.21 -8.50 5.29
N GLY A 98 -3.37 -7.49 6.16
CA GLY A 98 -2.48 -6.34 6.21
C GLY A 98 -1.03 -6.72 6.52
N ILE A 99 -0.81 -7.61 7.50
CA ILE A 99 0.51 -8.14 7.83
C ILE A 99 1.10 -8.90 6.64
N PHE A 100 0.32 -9.76 6.00
CA PHE A 100 0.75 -10.52 4.82
C PHE A 100 1.20 -9.59 3.68
N ILE A 101 0.39 -8.58 3.33
CA ILE A 101 0.71 -7.62 2.26
C ILE A 101 1.99 -6.84 2.59
N VAL A 102 2.14 -6.37 3.83
CA VAL A 102 3.36 -5.67 4.26
C VAL A 102 4.58 -6.57 4.14
N ILE A 103 4.53 -7.81 4.63
CA ILE A 103 5.67 -8.72 4.57
C ILE A 103 6.07 -9.00 3.11
N VAL A 104 5.11 -9.42 2.28
CA VAL A 104 5.39 -9.75 0.87
C VAL A 104 5.88 -8.52 0.11
N GLY A 105 5.24 -7.36 0.29
CA GLY A 105 5.63 -6.11 -0.34
C GLY A 105 7.03 -5.65 0.08
N THR A 106 7.34 -5.69 1.39
CA THR A 106 8.66 -5.32 1.90
C THR A 106 9.74 -6.27 1.38
N VAL A 107 9.49 -7.59 1.37
CA VAL A 107 10.43 -8.58 0.81
C VAL A 107 10.66 -8.32 -0.68
N ALA A 108 9.61 -8.04 -1.45
CA ALA A 108 9.75 -7.73 -2.87
C ALA A 108 10.59 -6.47 -3.12
N LEU A 109 10.34 -5.39 -2.36
CA LEU A 109 11.08 -4.13 -2.51
C LEU A 109 12.54 -4.27 -2.07
N VAL A 110 12.80 -4.88 -0.91
CA VAL A 110 14.17 -5.10 -0.43
C VAL A 110 14.92 -6.06 -1.36
N GLY A 111 14.26 -7.12 -1.85
CA GLY A 111 14.85 -8.02 -2.84
C GLY A 111 15.22 -7.31 -4.13
N ALA A 112 14.39 -6.38 -4.61
CA ALA A 112 14.72 -5.56 -5.77
C ALA A 112 15.95 -4.67 -5.52
N LEU A 113 16.15 -4.15 -4.31
CA LEU A 113 17.34 -3.37 -3.94
C LEU A 113 18.63 -4.18 -3.88
N GLN A 114 18.55 -5.51 -3.74
CA GLN A 114 19.74 -6.36 -3.76
C GLN A 114 20.25 -6.64 -5.16
N VAL A 115 19.44 -6.35 -6.19
CA VAL A 115 19.74 -6.60 -7.60
C VAL A 115 20.12 -5.29 -8.32
N ILE A 116 19.95 -4.15 -7.65
CA ILE A 116 20.32 -2.80 -8.07
C ILE A 116 21.73 -2.47 -7.56
#